data_AF-A0A962LZC9-F1
#
_entry.id   AF-A0A962LZC9-F1
#
_cell.length_a   1.000
_cell.length_b   1.000
_cell.length_c   1.000
_cell.angle_alpha   90.00
_cell.angle_beta   90.00
_cell.angle_gamma   90.00
#
_symmetry.space_group_name_H-M   'P 1'
#
loop_
_entity.id
_entity.type
_entity.pdbx_description
1 polymer ?
#
loop_
_entity_poly.entity_id
_entity_poly.type
_entity_poly.pdbx_seq_one_letter_code
_entity_poly.pdbx_strand_id
1 'polypeptide(L)'
;GAGAGGLVAGGPSKASSYFDLTPDALTWKSTLLIGEGFGGSYLLRVAKEDDLLVLRWQEPDDTGRPGDWSLAQERTLVEDLEEFDIAWRRDYREDWQRQWRRGDVAAWVRLQVKAAGRYWPELIIQVPQ
;
A
#
# COMPACT_ATOMS: atom_id res chain seq x y z
N GLY A 1 43.96 15.07 -26.36
CA GLY A 1 43.48 13.70 -26.09
C GLY A 1 42.46 13.79 -24.99
N ALA A 2 41.28 13.22 -25.21
CA ALA A 2 40.16 13.21 -24.30
C ALA A 2 40.44 12.40 -23.03
N GLY A 3 39.83 12.82 -21.91
CA GLY A 3 39.77 12.08 -20.66
C GLY A 3 38.46 12.43 -19.96
N ALA A 4 37.35 11.97 -20.53
CA ALA A 4 36.03 12.03 -19.93
C ALA A 4 35.58 10.63 -19.53
N GLY A 5 34.89 10.52 -18.40
CA GLY A 5 33.90 9.47 -18.19
C GLY A 5 34.27 8.45 -17.13
N GLY A 6 33.50 8.46 -16.04
CA GLY A 6 33.51 7.37 -15.06
C GLY A 6 32.67 7.61 -13.81
N LEU A 7 31.70 8.54 -13.81
CA LEU A 7 30.64 8.49 -12.79
C LEU A 7 29.74 7.31 -13.17
N VAL A 8 29.91 6.19 -12.47
CA VAL A 8 28.95 5.09 -12.51
C VAL A 8 27.69 5.59 -11.84
N ALA A 9 26.80 6.17 -12.63
CA ALA A 9 25.41 6.35 -12.26
C ALA A 9 24.86 4.94 -12.04
N GLY A 10 24.71 4.55 -10.77
CA GLY A 10 23.93 3.39 -10.40
C GLY A 10 22.59 3.49 -11.10
N GLY A 11 22.34 2.55 -12.01
CA GLY A 11 21.10 2.53 -12.79
C GLY A 11 19.91 2.55 -11.84
N PRO A 12 18.73 3.00 -12.31
CA PRO A 12 17.55 2.99 -11.49
C PRO A 12 17.33 1.54 -11.05
N SER A 13 17.59 1.25 -9.78
CA SER A 13 17.03 0.06 -9.18
C SER A 13 15.55 0.22 -9.41
N LYS A 14 14.95 -0.66 -10.22
CA LYS A 14 13.50 -0.75 -10.32
C LYS A 14 13.07 -0.91 -8.87
N ALA A 15 12.62 0.17 -8.24
CA ALA A 15 12.01 0.09 -6.94
C ALA A 15 10.78 -0.77 -7.19
N SER A 16 10.89 -2.06 -6.90
CA SER A 16 9.82 -3.02 -7.12
C SER A 16 8.59 -2.43 -6.44
N SER A 17 7.59 -2.08 -7.22
CA SER A 17 6.28 -1.69 -6.74
C SER A 17 5.76 -2.89 -5.95
N TYR A 18 5.75 -2.81 -4.62
CA TYR A 18 5.11 -3.84 -3.81
C TYR A 18 3.64 -3.46 -3.72
N PHE A 19 2.78 -4.40 -4.10
CA PHE A 19 1.34 -4.29 -3.91
C PHE A 19 0.81 -5.68 -3.58
N ASP A 20 0.01 -5.77 -2.54
CA ASP A 20 -0.66 -7.00 -2.17
C ASP A 20 -2.03 -6.70 -1.56
N LEU A 21 -2.96 -7.63 -1.78
CA LEU A 21 -4.34 -7.52 -1.36
C LEU A 21 -4.81 -8.82 -0.74
N THR A 22 -5.39 -8.74 0.45
CA THR A 22 -6.13 -9.82 1.08
C THR A 22 -7.56 -9.34 1.33
N PRO A 23 -8.50 -10.22 1.71
CA PRO A 23 -9.85 -9.79 2.06
C PRO A 23 -9.87 -8.70 3.14
N ASP A 24 -8.93 -8.74 4.07
CA ASP A 24 -8.89 -7.88 5.26
C ASP A 24 -7.73 -6.87 5.25
N ALA A 25 -6.90 -6.83 4.20
CA ALA A 25 -5.74 -5.94 4.16
C ALA A 25 -5.36 -5.47 2.75
N LEU A 26 -4.92 -4.23 2.68
CA LEU A 26 -4.29 -3.61 1.52
C LEU A 26 -2.86 -3.25 1.89
N THR A 27 -1.87 -3.75 1.15
CA THR A 27 -0.45 -3.46 1.36
C THR A 27 0.17 -2.86 0.11
N TRP A 28 0.91 -1.77 0.25
CA TRP A 28 1.59 -1.15 -0.89
C TRP A 28 2.87 -0.44 -0.48
N LYS A 29 3.78 -0.28 -1.44
CA LYS A 29 4.98 0.56 -1.29
C LYS A 29 4.63 2.00 -1.65
N SER A 30 5.03 2.94 -0.80
CA SER A 30 4.87 4.37 -1.06
C SER A 30 6.11 5.15 -0.60
N THR A 31 6.30 6.33 -1.18
CA THR A 31 7.27 7.30 -0.67
C THR A 31 6.56 8.21 0.33
N LEU A 32 7.01 8.20 1.59
CA LEU A 32 6.55 9.13 2.61
C LEU A 32 7.62 10.20 2.78
N LEU A 33 7.20 11.47 2.70
CA LEU A 33 8.03 12.62 3.06
C LEU A 33 7.68 12.99 4.50
N ILE A 34 8.62 12.79 5.43
CA ILE A 34 8.48 13.22 6.82
C ILE A 34 9.61 14.23 7.08
N GLY A 35 9.26 15.51 7.23
CA GLY A 35 10.22 16.61 7.46
C GLY A 35 11.02 17.04 6.21
N GLU A 36 11.89 18.04 6.38
CA GLU A 36 12.59 18.74 5.27
C GLU A 36 13.78 17.97 4.65
N GLY A 37 14.13 16.77 5.13
CA GLY A 37 15.42 16.15 4.77
C GLY A 37 15.42 14.71 4.29
N PHE A 38 14.39 13.91 4.59
CA PHE A 38 14.47 12.45 4.40
C PHE A 38 13.15 11.89 3.88
N GLY A 39 13.06 11.77 2.56
CA GLY A 39 12.04 10.96 1.89
C GLY A 39 12.48 9.50 1.88
N GLY A 40 11.70 8.63 2.50
CA GLY A 40 11.95 7.19 2.56
C GLY A 40 10.90 6.39 1.80
N SER A 41 11.28 5.22 1.30
CA SER A 41 10.30 4.27 0.79
C SER A 41 9.83 3.37 1.92
N TYR A 42 8.53 3.39 2.18
CA TYR A 42 7.90 2.56 3.21
C TYR A 42 6.94 1.57 2.57
N LEU A 43 6.77 0.44 3.24
CA LEU A 43 5.65 -0.46 3.02
C LEU A 43 4.55 -0.07 3.99
N LEU A 44 3.38 0.27 3.44
CA LEU A 44 2.17 0.62 4.16
C LEU A 44 1.22 -0.57 4.11
N ARG A 45 0.54 -0.83 5.21
CA ARG A 45 -0.54 -1.81 5.31
C ARG A 45 -1.73 -1.19 6.03
N VAL A 46 -2.88 -1.13 5.36
CA VAL A 46 -4.17 -0.84 6.00
C VAL A 46 -4.90 -2.16 6.15
N ALA A 47 -5.28 -2.52 7.37
CA ALA A 47 -5.96 -3.77 7.62
C ALA A 47 -7.00 -3.67 8.72
N LYS A 48 -8.01 -4.53 8.63
CA LYS A 48 -8.91 -4.81 9.73
C LYS A 48 -8.18 -5.65 10.78
N GLU A 49 -8.20 -5.18 12.02
CA GLU A 49 -7.69 -5.87 13.19
C GLU A 49 -8.78 -5.80 14.25
N ASP A 50 -9.50 -6.91 14.45
CA ASP A 50 -10.73 -6.97 15.26
C ASP A 50 -11.78 -5.92 14.86
N ASP A 51 -12.09 -4.99 15.75
CA ASP A 51 -13.00 -3.85 15.58
C ASP A 51 -12.26 -2.55 15.21
N LEU A 52 -11.01 -2.65 14.77
CA LEU A 52 -10.19 -1.52 14.37
C LEU A 52 -9.81 -1.59 12.89
N LEU A 53 -9.69 -0.41 12.28
CA LEU A 53 -8.93 -0.25 11.03
C LEU A 53 -7.57 0.34 11.37
N VAL A 54 -6.51 -0.42 11.12
CA VAL A 54 -5.15 -0.07 11.55
C VAL A 54 -4.28 0.18 10.33
N LEU A 55 -3.56 1.29 10.35
CA LEU A 55 -2.44 1.57 9.44
C LEU A 55 -1.14 1.13 10.10
N ARG A 56 -0.40 0.25 9.45
CA ARG A 56 0.96 -0.12 9.80
C ARG A 56 1.95 0.34 8.75
N TRP A 57 3.16 0.72 9.16
CA TRP A 57 4.24 1.04 8.24
C TRP A 57 5.61 0.57 8.74
N GLN A 58 6.43 0.16 7.79
CA GLN A 58 7.80 -0.29 8.04
C GLN A 58 8.68 0.03 6.83
N GLU A 59 10.00 0.07 7.06
CA GLU A 59 10.96 0.05 5.97
C GLU A 59 10.96 -1.34 5.31
N PRO A 60 11.12 -1.43 3.98
CA PRO A 60 11.26 -2.72 3.32
C PRO A 60 12.55 -3.42 3.75
N ASP A 61 12.52 -4.76 3.79
CA ASP A 61 13.73 -5.55 3.98
C ASP A 61 14.68 -5.48 2.76
N ASP A 62 15.82 -6.17 2.84
CA ASP A 62 16.80 -6.25 1.75
C ASP A 62 16.23 -6.81 0.43
N THR A 63 15.07 -7.49 0.48
CA THR A 63 14.37 -8.05 -0.68
C THR A 63 13.25 -7.14 -1.20
N GLY A 64 13.01 -6.00 -0.57
CA GLY A 64 11.92 -5.08 -0.91
C GLY A 64 10.55 -5.53 -0.40
N ARG A 65 10.49 -6.52 0.49
CA ARG A 65 9.26 -7.14 1.01
C ARG A 65 8.99 -6.70 2.45
N PRO A 66 7.73 -6.85 2.92
CA PRO A 66 7.42 -6.57 4.31
C PRO A 66 8.02 -7.64 5.21
N GLY A 67 8.60 -7.21 6.34
CA GLY A 67 8.91 -8.06 7.46
C GLY A 67 7.66 -8.37 8.30
N ASP A 68 7.87 -8.73 9.57
CA ASP A 68 6.79 -9.01 10.51
C ASP A 68 5.98 -7.74 10.84
N TRP A 69 4.69 -7.75 10.48
CA TRP A 69 3.77 -6.63 10.72
C TRP A 69 3.51 -6.36 12.20
N SER A 70 3.68 -7.35 13.09
CA SER A 70 3.49 -7.16 14.53
C SER A 70 4.54 -6.25 15.16
N LEU A 71 5.70 -6.09 14.50
CA LEU A 71 6.79 -5.22 14.94
C LEU A 71 6.78 -3.86 14.23
N ALA A 72 5.91 -3.68 13.23
CA ALA A 72 5.81 -2.45 12.48
C ALA A 72 5.23 -1.31 13.32
N GLN A 73 5.56 -0.07 12.96
CA GLN A 73 4.89 1.09 13.53
C GLN A 73 3.41 1.05 13.15
N GLU A 74 2.53 1.45 14.06
CA GLU A 74 1.08 1.38 13.87
C GLU A 74 0.37 2.67 14.27
N ARG A 75 -0.80 2.86 13.67
CA ARG A 75 -1.76 3.90 14.02
C ARG A 75 -3.16 3.41 13.74
N THR A 76 -4.01 3.44 14.76
CA THR A 76 -5.45 3.26 14.59
C THR A 76 -6.01 4.40 13.75
N LEU A 77 -6.66 4.06 12.63
CA LEU A 77 -7.36 5.01 11.78
C LEU A 77 -8.83 5.14 12.18
N VAL A 78 -9.44 4.02 12.58
CA VAL A 78 -10.87 3.88 12.85
C VAL A 78 -11.05 2.92 14.02
N GLU A 79 -11.91 3.31 14.95
CA GLU A 79 -12.44 2.47 16.05
C GLU A 79 -13.89 2.11 15.72
N ASP A 80 -14.47 1.13 16.42
CA ASP A 80 -15.84 0.64 16.21
C ASP A 80 -16.12 0.22 14.75
N LEU A 81 -15.16 -0.48 14.13
CA LEU A 81 -15.24 -0.97 12.75
C LEU A 81 -16.25 -2.11 12.64
N GLU A 82 -17.30 -1.88 11.87
CA GLU A 82 -18.35 -2.85 11.60
C GLU A 82 -18.09 -3.60 10.28
N GLU A 83 -17.73 -2.87 9.23
CA GLU A 83 -17.52 -3.42 7.90
C GLU A 83 -16.26 -2.84 7.26
N PHE A 84 -15.46 -3.71 6.66
CA PHE A 84 -14.32 -3.34 5.83
C PHE A 84 -14.30 -4.26 4.61
N ASP A 85 -14.66 -3.70 3.47
CA ASP A 85 -14.74 -4.39 2.19
C ASP A 85 -13.71 -3.80 1.23
N ILE A 86 -12.90 -4.67 0.63
CA ILE A 86 -11.93 -4.29 -0.39
C ILE A 86 -12.34 -4.87 -1.74
N ALA A 87 -12.35 -4.01 -2.76
CA ALA A 87 -12.49 -4.42 -4.14
C ALA A 87 -11.40 -3.79 -5.00
N TRP A 88 -11.07 -4.42 -6.13
CA TRP A 88 -10.06 -3.94 -7.06
C TRP A 88 -10.55 -4.06 -8.50
N ARG A 89 -9.93 -3.33 -9.41
CA ARG A 89 -10.16 -3.47 -10.85
C ARG A 89 -8.88 -3.15 -11.62
N ARG A 90 -8.73 -3.78 -12.79
CA ARG A 90 -7.56 -3.62 -13.65
C ARG A 90 -7.69 -2.43 -14.61
N ASP A 91 -8.91 -2.15 -15.06
CA ASP A 91 -9.22 -1.01 -15.93
C ASP A 91 -10.41 -0.21 -15.35
N TYR A 92 -10.56 1.05 -15.71
CA TYR A 92 -11.68 1.88 -15.25
C TYR A 92 -13.02 1.45 -15.86
N ARG A 93 -12.98 0.70 -16.97
CA ARG A 93 -14.13 0.13 -17.66
C ARG A 93 -14.51 -1.27 -17.17
N GLU A 94 -13.63 -1.90 -16.40
CA GLU A 94 -13.87 -3.23 -15.86
C GLU A 94 -14.68 -3.18 -14.55
N ASP A 95 -15.36 -4.30 -14.27
CA ASP A 95 -16.11 -4.48 -13.04
C ASP A 95 -15.17 -4.63 -11.82
N TRP A 96 -15.69 -4.25 -10.66
CA TRP A 96 -15.01 -4.44 -9.39
C TRP A 96 -14.96 -5.92 -9.00
N GLN A 97 -13.76 -6.38 -8.65
CA GLN A 97 -13.47 -7.75 -8.23
C GLN A 97 -13.11 -7.77 -6.75
N ARG A 98 -13.51 -8.82 -6.05
CA ARG A 98 -13.20 -9.02 -4.61
C ARG A 98 -12.20 -10.15 -4.37
N GLN A 99 -12.01 -11.04 -5.34
CA GLN A 99 -11.05 -12.13 -5.25
C GLN A 99 -9.72 -11.62 -5.77
N TRP A 100 -8.66 -11.72 -4.97
CA TRP A 100 -7.29 -11.42 -5.38
C TRP A 100 -6.49 -12.71 -5.50
N ARG A 101 -5.80 -12.89 -6.61
CA ARG A 101 -4.93 -14.05 -6.88
C ARG A 101 -3.54 -13.56 -7.24
N ARG A 102 -2.55 -14.39 -6.93
CA ARG A 102 -1.16 -14.11 -7.27
C ARG A 102 -1.02 -13.95 -8.80
N GLY A 103 -0.56 -12.77 -9.23
CA GLY A 103 -0.42 -12.41 -10.65
C GLY A 103 -1.49 -11.45 -11.15
N ASP A 104 -2.53 -11.19 -10.37
CA ASP A 104 -3.48 -10.12 -10.66
C ASP A 104 -2.78 -8.75 -10.58
N VAL A 105 -3.31 -7.80 -11.37
CA VAL A 105 -2.79 -6.43 -11.43
C VAL A 105 -3.95 -5.48 -11.17
N ALA A 106 -3.90 -4.79 -10.05
CA ALA A 106 -4.86 -3.74 -9.71
C ALA A 106 -4.37 -2.39 -10.23
N ALA A 107 -5.24 -1.65 -10.91
CA ALA A 107 -5.02 -0.24 -11.24
C ALA A 107 -5.80 0.67 -10.28
N TRP A 108 -6.94 0.20 -9.77
CA TRP A 108 -7.69 0.88 -8.72
C TRP A 108 -8.10 -0.08 -7.62
N VAL A 109 -8.15 0.45 -6.40
CA VAL A 109 -8.70 -0.20 -5.22
C VAL A 109 -9.84 0.66 -4.71
N ARG A 110 -10.86 -0.01 -4.19
CA ARG A 110 -12.02 0.58 -3.56
C ARG A 110 -12.15 0.03 -2.16
N LEU A 111 -12.25 0.94 -1.21
CA LEU A 111 -12.46 0.62 0.19
C LEU A 111 -13.85 1.10 0.59
N GLN A 112 -14.62 0.19 1.17
CA GLN A 112 -15.89 0.49 1.81
C GLN A 112 -15.73 0.23 3.31
N VAL A 113 -15.96 1.29 4.10
CA VAL A 113 -15.77 1.28 5.55
C VAL A 113 -17.09 1.67 6.21
N LYS A 114 -17.50 0.90 7.22
CA LYS A 114 -18.58 1.26 8.13
C LYS A 114 -18.05 1.21 9.54
N ALA A 115 -18.25 2.30 10.28
CA ALA A 115 -17.83 2.39 11.66
C ALA A 115 -18.79 3.27 12.46
N ALA A 116 -18.96 2.96 13.74
CA ALA A 116 -19.85 3.69 14.65
C ALA A 116 -21.25 3.97 14.06
N GLY A 117 -21.84 2.96 13.41
CA GLY A 117 -23.17 3.00 12.81
C GLY A 117 -23.27 3.74 11.48
N ARG A 118 -22.14 4.20 10.89
CA ARG A 118 -22.16 5.03 9.67
C ARG A 118 -21.17 4.54 8.61
N TYR A 119 -21.63 4.51 7.36
CA TYR A 119 -20.76 4.34 6.21
C TYR A 119 -19.95 5.61 5.95
N TRP A 120 -18.66 5.39 5.75
CA TRP A 120 -17.77 6.40 5.19
C TRP A 120 -18.09 6.63 3.71
N PRO A 121 -17.63 7.75 3.13
CA PRO A 121 -17.59 7.90 1.68
C PRO A 121 -16.84 6.74 1.03
N GLU A 122 -17.26 6.35 -0.18
CA GLU A 122 -16.53 5.35 -0.96
C GLU A 122 -15.14 5.89 -1.32
N LEU A 123 -14.10 5.17 -0.89
CA LEU A 123 -12.72 5.57 -1.13
C LEU A 123 -12.19 4.81 -2.34
N ILE A 124 -11.86 5.52 -3.42
CA ILE A 124 -11.26 4.95 -4.62
C ILE A 124 -9.84 5.48 -4.77
N ILE A 125 -8.87 4.56 -4.80
CA ILE A 125 -7.44 4.85 -4.81
C ILE A 125 -6.84 4.28 -6.09
N GLN A 126 -6.04 5.07 -6.79
CA GLN A 126 -5.25 4.58 -7.92
C GLN A 126 -3.96 3.94 -7.40
N VAL A 127 -3.68 2.73 -7.87
CA VAL A 127 -2.46 1.99 -7.49
C VAL A 127 -1.28 2.51 -8.33
N PRO A 128 -0.20 2.99 -7.70
CA PRO A 128 1.02 3.37 -8.41
C PRO A 128 1.59 2.18 -9.19
N GLN A 129 1.87 2.38 -10.48
CA GLN A 129 2.45 1.38 -11.39
C GLN A 129 3.96 1.60 -11.56
#